data_AF-A0A0V7ZWL4-F1
#
_entry.id   AF-A0A0V7ZWL4-F1
#
_cell.length_a   1.000
_cell.length_b   1.000
_cell.length_c   1.000
_cell.angle_alpha   90.00
_cell.angle_beta   90.00
_cell.angle_gamma   90.00
#
_symmetry.space_group_name_H-M   'P 1'
#
loop_
_entity.id
_entity.type
_entity.pdbx_description
1 polymer ?
#
loop_
_entity_poly.entity_id
_entity_poly.type
_entity_poly.pdbx_seq_one_letter_code
_entity_poly.pdbx_strand_id
1 'polypeptide(L)'
;MAFLSAIRLLIFKNNWIGIYSQYEPFAELVKEKNADLATKVEQTYQACLKTVEPFFTQGQVAAKPYSTLNAQQRGAIVEASYQFRNALIEARDALSIGEAS
;
A
#
# COMPACT_ATOMS: atom_id res chain seq x y z
N MET A 1 -25.86 8.74 -2.23
CA MET A 1 -24.59 8.27 -2.86
C MET A 1 -23.31 8.51 -2.04
N ALA A 2 -23.30 9.30 -0.95
CA ALA A 2 -22.07 9.56 -0.18
C ALA A 2 -21.50 8.33 0.57
N PHE A 3 -22.37 7.44 1.07
CA PHE A 3 -21.99 6.28 1.88
C PHE A 3 -21.07 5.29 1.12
N LEU A 4 -21.35 5.04 -0.17
CA LEU A 4 -20.52 4.15 -1.01
C LEU A 4 -19.11 4.70 -1.25
N SER A 5 -18.90 6.01 -1.15
CA SER A 5 -17.59 6.62 -1.37
C SER A 5 -16.70 6.65 -0.11
N ALA A 6 -17.27 6.64 1.10
CA ALA A 6 -16.52 6.55 2.36
C ALA A 6 -15.81 5.19 2.52
N ILE A 7 -16.44 4.13 2.01
CA ILE A 7 -15.90 2.76 2.07
C ILE A 7 -14.62 2.63 1.22
N ARG A 8 -14.45 3.44 0.16
CA ARG A 8 -13.31 3.29 -0.76
C ARG A 8 -11.95 3.46 -0.09
N LEU A 9 -11.80 4.45 0.78
CA LEU A 9 -10.54 4.68 1.50
C LEU A 9 -10.25 3.55 2.50
N LEU A 10 -11.29 3.01 3.13
CA LEU A 10 -11.18 1.84 3.99
C LEU A 10 -10.77 0.59 3.20
N ILE A 11 -11.33 0.40 2.00
CA ILE A 11 -10.92 -0.68 1.09
C ILE A 11 -9.45 -0.54 0.72
N PHE A 12 -8.99 0.65 0.29
CA PHE A 12 -7.59 0.85 -0.08
C PHE A 12 -6.64 0.53 1.08
N LYS A 13 -6.92 1.06 2.28
CA LYS A 13 -6.13 0.79 3.48
C LYS A 13 -6.04 -0.72 3.77
N ASN A 14 -7.17 -1.41 3.82
CA ASN A 14 -7.18 -2.85 4.15
C ASN A 14 -6.56 -3.70 3.05
N ASN A 15 -6.71 -3.32 1.78
CA ASN A 15 -6.03 -4.00 0.68
C ASN A 15 -4.52 -3.89 0.80
N TRP A 16 -3.97 -2.70 1.11
CA TRP A 16 -2.53 -2.55 1.30
C TRP A 16 -2.02 -3.33 2.51
N ILE A 17 -2.76 -3.34 3.63
CA ILE A 17 -2.43 -4.18 4.80
C ILE A 17 -2.40 -5.66 4.40
N GLY A 18 -3.42 -6.12 3.66
CA GLY A 18 -3.49 -7.51 3.19
C GLY A 18 -2.37 -7.87 2.22
N ILE A 19 -2.01 -6.97 1.30
CA ILE A 19 -0.88 -7.18 0.38
C ILE A 19 0.43 -7.26 1.16
N TYR A 20 0.66 -6.34 2.11
CA TYR A 20 1.87 -6.36 2.94
C TYR A 20 1.96 -7.64 3.78
N SER A 21 0.85 -8.13 4.35
CA SER A 21 0.86 -9.38 5.10
C SER A 21 1.18 -10.62 4.25
N GLN A 22 0.96 -10.58 2.93
CA GLN A 22 1.45 -11.64 2.03
C GLN A 22 2.96 -11.53 1.76
N TYR A 23 3.52 -10.34 1.88
CA TYR A 23 4.96 -10.10 1.75
C TYR A 23 5.73 -10.43 3.03
N GLU A 24 5.15 -10.18 4.22
CA GLU A 24 5.80 -10.36 5.53
C GLU A 24 6.57 -11.69 5.69
N PRO A 25 6.04 -12.87 5.30
CA PRO A 25 6.78 -14.13 5.43
C PRO A 25 8.10 -14.20 4.64
N PHE A 26 8.26 -13.34 3.64
CA PHE A 26 9.44 -13.30 2.77
C PHE A 26 10.40 -12.14 3.10
N ALA A 27 10.02 -11.25 4.02
CA ALA A 27 10.76 -10.00 4.26
C ALA A 27 12.22 -10.23 4.68
N GLU A 28 12.49 -11.21 5.55
CA GLU A 28 13.86 -11.54 5.95
C GLU A 28 14.68 -12.13 4.79
N LEU A 29 14.08 -12.97 3.93
CA LEU A 29 14.76 -13.48 2.73
C LEU A 29 15.12 -12.36 1.75
N VAL A 30 14.22 -11.38 1.58
CA VAL A 30 14.50 -10.21 0.75
C VAL A 30 15.63 -9.39 1.36
N LYS A 31 15.61 -9.18 2.67
CA LYS A 31 16.64 -8.42 3.39
C LYS A 31 18.02 -9.07 3.34
N GLU A 32 18.10 -10.38 3.45
CA GLU A 32 19.34 -11.15 3.29
C GLU A 32 19.96 -10.96 1.90
N LYS A 33 19.12 -10.88 0.85
CA LYS A 33 19.59 -10.63 -0.52
C LYS A 33 19.85 -9.16 -0.83
N ASN A 34 19.00 -8.28 -0.31
CA ASN A 34 19.01 -6.84 -0.56
C ASN A 34 18.26 -6.09 0.56
N ALA A 35 19.01 -5.63 1.57
CA ALA A 35 18.47 -4.89 2.71
C ALA A 35 17.80 -3.56 2.32
N ASP A 36 18.32 -2.87 1.31
CA ASP A 36 17.75 -1.61 0.81
C ASP A 36 16.39 -1.84 0.15
N LEU A 37 16.23 -2.97 -0.56
CA LEU A 37 14.95 -3.35 -1.15
C LEU A 37 13.91 -3.72 -0.09
N ALA A 38 14.29 -4.47 0.95
CA ALA A 38 13.39 -4.75 2.07
C ALA A 38 12.92 -3.45 2.75
N THR A 39 13.85 -2.50 2.94
CA THR A 39 13.54 -1.17 3.46
C THR A 39 12.62 -0.38 2.53
N LYS A 40 12.84 -0.44 1.22
CA LYS A 40 12.00 0.22 0.21
C LYS A 40 10.57 -0.32 0.19
N VAL A 41 10.38 -1.64 0.34
CA VAL A 41 9.04 -2.24 0.43
C VAL A 41 8.29 -1.69 1.64
N GLU A 42 8.92 -1.69 2.81
CA GLU A 42 8.31 -1.14 4.04
C GLU A 42 7.99 0.36 3.90
N GLN A 43 8.93 1.15 3.39
CA GLN A 43 8.73 2.59 3.20
C GLN A 43 7.57 2.90 2.25
N THR A 44 7.46 2.17 1.14
CA THR A 44 6.36 2.37 0.16
C THR A 44 5.02 1.88 0.68
N TYR A 45 4.99 0.83 1.51
CA TYR A 45 3.81 0.42 2.25
C TYR A 45 3.35 1.51 3.24
N GLN A 46 4.25 2.03 4.07
CA GLN A 46 3.94 3.11 5.01
C GLN A 46 3.50 4.39 4.28
N ALA A 47 4.10 4.69 3.13
CA ALA A 47 3.66 5.80 2.29
C ALA A 47 2.20 5.65 1.84
N CYS A 48 1.78 4.45 1.42
CA CYS A 48 0.38 4.17 1.10
C CYS A 48 -0.54 4.52 2.27
N LEU A 49 -0.25 4.00 3.47
CA LEU A 49 -1.07 4.26 4.67
C LEU A 49 -1.14 5.75 5.00
N LYS A 50 -0.02 6.46 4.90
CA LYS A 50 0.07 7.90 5.16
C LYS A 50 -0.75 8.73 4.17
N THR A 51 -0.90 8.29 2.93
CA THR A 51 -1.73 9.02 1.95
C THR A 51 -3.22 9.06 2.32
N VAL A 52 -3.70 8.07 3.09
CA VAL A 52 -5.11 7.98 3.46
C VAL A 52 -5.39 8.36 4.91
N GLU A 53 -4.38 8.30 5.79
CA GLU A 53 -4.48 8.60 7.22
C GLU A 53 -5.24 9.91 7.54
N PRO A 54 -4.98 11.07 6.89
CA PRO A 54 -5.66 12.33 7.20
C PRO A 54 -7.17 12.33 6.93
N PHE A 55 -7.67 11.31 6.23
CA PHE A 55 -9.08 11.16 5.89
C PHE A 55 -9.82 10.23 6.83
N PHE A 56 -9.15 9.61 7.80
CA PHE A 56 -9.79 8.87 8.88
C PHE A 56 -9.98 9.76 10.11
N THR A 57 -11.08 9.56 10.83
CA THR A 57 -11.33 10.23 12.10
C THR A 57 -10.97 9.29 13.24
N GLN A 58 -10.15 9.75 14.18
CA GLN A 58 -9.75 8.96 15.33
C GLN A 58 -10.99 8.52 16.13
N GLY A 59 -11.06 7.23 16.48
CA GLY A 59 -12.20 6.64 17.18
C GLY A 59 -13.43 6.34 16.31
N GLN A 60 -13.37 6.59 14.99
CA GLN A 60 -14.42 6.21 14.04
C GLN A 60 -13.89 5.26 12.97
N VAL A 61 -14.70 4.27 12.63
CA VAL A 61 -14.38 3.31 11.54
C VAL A 61 -14.53 3.97 10.16
N ALA A 62 -15.33 5.04 10.07
CA ALA A 62 -15.63 5.71 8.81
C ALA A 62 -14.53 6.70 8.40
N ALA A 63 -14.09 6.60 7.15
CA ALA A 63 -13.28 7.62 6.49
C ALA A 63 -14.17 8.71 5.87
N LYS A 64 -13.57 9.86 5.53
CA LYS A 64 -14.20 10.86 4.66
C LYS A 64 -14.59 10.20 3.32
N PRO A 65 -15.70 10.62 2.70
CA PRO A 65 -16.09 10.08 1.40
C PRO A 65 -15.01 10.35 0.34
N TYR A 66 -14.56 9.34 -0.41
CA TYR A 66 -13.53 9.50 -1.45
C TYR A 66 -13.89 10.59 -2.49
N SER A 67 -15.18 10.82 -2.73
CA SER A 67 -15.66 11.88 -3.61
C SER A 67 -15.26 13.29 -3.14
N THR A 68 -14.97 13.49 -1.85
CA THR A 68 -14.54 14.78 -1.30
C THR A 68 -13.05 15.05 -1.49
N LEU A 69 -12.26 14.07 -1.94
CA LEU A 69 -10.86 14.28 -2.24
C LEU A 69 -10.71 15.00 -3.58
N ASN A 70 -9.78 15.96 -3.63
CA ASN A 70 -9.39 16.66 -4.85
C ASN A 70 -8.47 15.79 -5.74
N ALA A 71 -8.19 16.25 -6.96
CA ALA A 71 -7.38 15.50 -7.93
C ALA A 71 -5.96 15.19 -7.42
N GLN A 72 -5.31 16.15 -6.75
CA GLN A 72 -3.97 15.98 -6.19
C GLN A 72 -3.93 14.89 -5.11
N GLN A 73 -4.90 14.89 -4.20
CA GLN A 73 -5.01 13.87 -3.15
C GLN A 73 -5.25 12.48 -3.72
N ARG A 74 -6.11 12.37 -4.74
CA ARG A 74 -6.33 11.09 -5.45
C ARG A 74 -5.07 10.64 -6.19
N GLY A 75 -4.35 11.58 -6.81
CA GLY A 75 -3.07 11.32 -7.47
C GLY A 75 -2.03 10.74 -6.51
N ALA A 76 -1.88 11.32 -5.31
CA ALA A 76 -0.95 10.83 -4.29
C ALA A 76 -1.25 9.38 -3.86
N ILE A 77 -2.53 9.03 -3.68
CA ILE A 77 -2.96 7.64 -3.35
C ILE A 77 -2.53 6.67 -4.46
N VAL A 78 -2.76 7.05 -5.72
CA VAL A 78 -2.43 6.23 -6.89
C VAL A 78 -0.92 6.07 -7.04
N GLU A 79 -0.16 7.16 -6.91
CA GLU A 79 1.29 7.15 -6.99
C GLU A 79 1.92 6.25 -5.92
N ALA A 80 1.52 6.40 -4.65
CA ALA A 80 1.99 5.55 -3.57
C ALA A 80 1.67 4.06 -3.83
N SER A 81 0.48 3.77 -4.36
CA SER A 81 0.09 2.40 -4.72
C SER A 81 1.00 1.79 -5.79
N TYR A 82 1.37 2.58 -6.81
CA TYR A 82 2.29 2.12 -7.86
C TYR A 82 3.70 1.92 -7.33
N GLN A 83 4.19 2.81 -6.47
CA GLN A 83 5.50 2.66 -5.84
C GLN A 83 5.57 1.38 -4.99
N PHE A 84 4.53 1.10 -4.20
CA PHE A 84 4.44 -0.13 -3.41
C PHE A 84 4.37 -1.38 -4.31
N ARG A 85 3.52 -1.37 -5.34
CA ARG A 85 3.46 -2.46 -6.33
C ARG A 85 4.82 -2.74 -6.96
N ASN A 86 5.54 -1.69 -7.39
CA ASN A 86 6.82 -1.85 -8.06
C ASN A 86 7.89 -2.41 -7.11
N ALA A 87 7.93 -1.95 -5.86
CA ALA A 87 8.84 -2.50 -4.84
C ALA A 87 8.58 -3.99 -4.58
N LEU A 88 7.31 -4.42 -4.57
CA LEU A 88 6.95 -5.84 -4.43
C LEU A 88 7.36 -6.68 -5.65
N ILE A 89 7.24 -6.14 -6.87
CA ILE A 89 7.73 -6.82 -8.08
C ILE A 89 9.25 -6.97 -8.01
N GLU A 90 9.98 -5.92 -7.64
CA GLU A 90 11.44 -6.00 -7.45
C GLU A 90 11.81 -7.03 -6.37
N ALA A 91 11.07 -7.09 -5.26
CA ALA A 91 11.29 -8.06 -4.19
C ALA A 91 11.05 -9.51 -4.64
N ARG A 92 9.97 -9.73 -5.40
CA ARG A 92 9.68 -11.01 -6.04
C ARG A 92 10.84 -11.45 -6.95
N ASP A 93 11.31 -10.54 -7.80
CA ASP A 93 12.38 -10.82 -8.76
C ASP A 93 13.71 -11.12 -8.06
N ALA A 94 14.02 -10.41 -6.97
CA ALA A 94 15.19 -10.67 -6.13
C ALA A 94 15.16 -12.07 -5.49
N LEU A 95 13.98 -12.58 -5.15
CA LEU A 95 13.80 -13.94 -4.65
C LEU A 95 13.73 -15.00 -5.76
N SER A 96 13.69 -14.58 -7.03
CA SER A 96 13.45 -15.44 -8.19
C SER A 96 12.15 -16.26 -8.07
N ILE A 97 11.15 -15.70 -7.36
CA ILE A 97 9.84 -16.33 -7.20
C ILE A 97 8.97 -15.89 -8.39
N GLY A 98 8.92 -16.69 -9.45
CA GLY A 98 8.02 -16.39 -10.57
C GLY A 98 8.58 -16.53 -11.97
N GLU A 99 9.61 -17.37 -12.19
CA GLU A 99 9.83 -17.99 -13.49
C GLU A 99 9.92 -19.51 -13.36
N ALA A 100 8.84 -20.17 -13.77
CA ALA A 100 8.95 -21.29 -14.70
C ALA A 100 8.13 -20.89 -15.93
N SER A 101 8.84 -20.58 -17.02
CA SER A 101 8.38 -20.27 -18.39
C SER A 101 7.57 -18.99 -18.64
#